data_AF-A0A3R9JZT7-F1
#
_entry.id   AF-A0A3R9JZT7-F1
#
_cell.length_a   1.000
_cell.length_b   1.000
_cell.length_c   1.000
_cell.angle_alpha   90.00
_cell.angle_beta   90.00
_cell.angle_gamma   90.00
#
_symmetry.space_group_name_H-M   'P 1'
#
loop_
_entity.id
_entity.type
_entity.pdbx_description
1 polymer ?
#
loop_
_entity_poly.entity_id
_entity_poly.type
_entity_poly.pdbx_seq_one_letter_code
_entity_poly.pdbx_strand_id
1 'polypeptide(L)'
;MMKAKHFLRIVLVGLALIILGACGQKSPESLAKNVLKDSYTGFSQEDSYDSSIFSGGVGSTLKFDKEKRTISNNDGKSIRYSVLSEEQVKAIPASFRGTIVSLESQLKGKDNFTIAVGDNADKPEEAGAYYQVVLTEGGKKIRVIELLRGYKEDNAFYDFNGTAD
;
A
#
# COMPACT_ATOMS: atom_id res chain seq x y z
N MET A 1 6.93 59.06 -11.25
CA MET A 1 6.32 58.02 -10.39
C MET A 1 5.87 56.85 -11.25
N MET A 2 6.01 55.64 -10.70
CA MET A 2 5.62 54.31 -11.22
C MET A 2 6.46 53.72 -12.38
N LYS A 3 7.61 53.10 -12.06
CA LYS A 3 8.17 51.96 -12.83
C LYS A 3 8.94 50.98 -11.92
N ALA A 4 8.23 50.35 -10.98
CA ALA A 4 8.78 49.29 -10.15
C ALA A 4 7.72 48.22 -9.83
N LYS A 5 6.99 47.73 -10.84
CA LYS A 5 5.88 46.77 -10.64
C LYS A 5 6.03 45.42 -11.34
N HIS A 6 7.18 45.13 -11.97
CA HIS A 6 7.32 43.87 -12.73
C HIS A 6 8.42 42.92 -12.25
N PHE A 7 9.21 43.26 -11.22
CA PHE A 7 10.26 42.36 -10.71
C PHE A 7 9.88 41.55 -9.47
N LEU A 8 8.74 41.84 -8.82
CA LEU A 8 8.34 41.15 -7.59
C LEU A 8 7.43 39.93 -7.80
N ARG A 9 7.07 39.59 -9.05
CA ARG A 9 6.22 38.42 -9.35
C ARG A 9 6.98 37.16 -9.74
N ILE A 10 8.26 37.26 -10.07
CA ILE A 10 9.07 36.10 -10.50
C ILE A 10 9.72 35.38 -9.31
N VAL A 11 9.92 36.08 -8.18
CA VAL A 11 10.57 35.50 -6.99
C VAL A 11 9.62 34.61 -6.16
N LEU A 12 8.29 34.77 -6.31
CA LEU A 12 7.30 33.97 -5.55
C LEU A 12 6.85 32.67 -6.24
N VAL A 13 7.18 32.47 -7.53
CA VAL A 13 6.84 31.23 -8.26
C VAL A 13 8.02 30.24 -8.28
N GLY A 14 9.24 30.71 -7.98
CA GLY A 14 10.45 29.89 -8.01
C GLY A 14 10.75 29.08 -6.74
N LEU A 15 10.00 29.27 -5.65
CA LEU A 15 10.27 28.62 -4.35
C LEU A 15 9.19 27.61 -3.93
N ALA A 16 8.45 27.04 -4.89
CA ALA A 16 7.55 25.90 -4.64
C ALA A 16 8.10 24.57 -5.19
N LEU A 17 9.28 24.58 -5.83
CA LEU A 17 9.89 23.39 -6.45
C LEU A 17 11.04 22.79 -5.64
N ILE A 18 11.30 23.26 -4.42
CA ILE A 18 12.33 22.72 -3.52
C ILE A 18 11.67 21.84 -2.44
N ILE A 19 10.97 20.79 -2.87
CA ILE A 19 10.78 19.58 -2.05
C ILE A 19 11.03 18.34 -2.91
N LEU A 20 12.08 18.38 -3.73
CA LEU A 20 12.68 17.18 -4.31
C LEU A 20 13.93 16.84 -3.48
N GLY A 21 13.85 15.77 -2.69
CA GLY A 21 15.05 14.99 -2.39
C GLY A 21 15.55 14.92 -0.95
N ALA A 22 14.80 15.36 0.06
CA ALA A 22 14.96 14.80 1.40
C ALA A 22 13.84 13.78 1.62
N CYS A 23 14.06 12.55 1.15
CA CYS A 23 13.24 11.39 1.52
C CYS A 23 13.40 11.15 3.03
N GLY A 24 12.73 11.95 3.85
CA GLY A 24 12.30 11.47 5.15
C GLY A 24 11.36 10.31 4.85
N GLN A 25 11.87 9.08 4.94
CA GLN A 25 11.07 7.87 4.73
C GLN A 25 9.85 7.99 5.65
N LYS A 26 8.67 8.16 5.04
CA LYS A 26 7.43 8.28 5.80
C LYS A 26 7.22 6.95 6.52
N SER A 27 6.87 6.98 7.80
CA SER A 27 6.60 5.75 8.52
C SER A 27 5.42 4.99 7.87
N PRO A 28 5.35 3.65 8.02
CA PRO A 28 4.20 2.87 7.58
C PRO A 28 2.85 3.45 7.99
N GLU A 29 2.72 3.88 9.24
CA GLU A 29 1.49 4.48 9.77
C GLU A 29 1.17 5.82 9.11
N SER A 30 2.18 6.65 8.86
CA SER A 30 2.00 7.92 8.15
C SER A 30 1.56 7.71 6.71
N LEU A 31 2.12 6.70 6.02
CA LEU A 31 1.70 6.32 4.68
C LEU A 31 0.25 5.86 4.65
N ALA A 32 -0.12 4.94 5.54
CA ALA A 32 -1.47 4.41 5.63
C ALA A 32 -2.50 5.47 6.03
N LYS A 33 -2.12 6.44 6.86
CA LYS A 33 -3.02 7.52 7.29
C LYS A 33 -3.19 8.61 6.24
N ASN A 34 -2.09 9.04 5.62
CA ASN A 34 -2.04 10.31 4.87
C ASN A 34 -1.91 10.13 3.35
N VAL A 35 -1.40 8.98 2.88
CA VAL A 35 -1.12 8.75 1.44
C VAL A 35 -2.11 7.76 0.84
N LEU A 36 -2.36 6.65 1.54
CA LEU A 36 -3.37 5.65 1.16
C LEU A 36 -4.75 6.29 1.03
N LYS A 37 -5.40 6.05 -0.12
CA LYS A 37 -6.77 6.47 -0.42
C LYS A 37 -7.76 5.44 0.10
N ASP A 38 -9.00 5.87 0.21
CA ASP A 38 -10.04 5.07 0.88
C ASP A 38 -10.58 3.96 -0.02
N SER A 39 -10.41 4.07 -1.34
CA SER A 39 -10.90 3.10 -2.31
C SER A 39 -10.00 3.02 -3.52
N TYR A 40 -9.84 1.83 -4.08
CA TYR A 40 -9.12 1.57 -5.31
C TYR A 40 -9.85 0.53 -6.13
N THR A 41 -10.10 0.81 -7.40
CA THR A 41 -10.63 -0.16 -8.36
C THR A 41 -9.54 -0.63 -9.31
N GLY A 42 -9.48 -1.93 -9.58
CA GLY A 42 -8.33 -2.50 -10.26
C GLY A 42 -8.51 -3.94 -10.74
N PHE A 43 -7.37 -4.61 -10.86
CA PHE A 43 -7.28 -5.97 -11.39
C PHE A 43 -6.19 -6.76 -10.66
N SER A 44 -6.46 -8.04 -10.39
CA SER A 44 -5.46 -9.06 -10.11
C SER A 44 -5.73 -10.24 -11.02
N GLN A 45 -4.69 -10.92 -11.52
CA GLN A 45 -4.88 -12.12 -12.33
C GLN A 45 -5.38 -13.30 -11.48
N GLU A 46 -4.82 -13.41 -10.28
CA GLU A 46 -5.09 -14.50 -9.35
C GLU A 46 -5.88 -13.99 -8.16
N ASP A 47 -6.71 -14.86 -7.58
CA ASP A 47 -7.22 -14.69 -6.22
C ASP A 47 -6.08 -14.73 -5.19
N SER A 48 -6.29 -14.23 -3.98
CA SER A 48 -5.40 -14.56 -2.86
C SER A 48 -5.82 -15.87 -2.17
N TYR A 49 -5.06 -16.27 -1.16
CA TYR A 49 -5.45 -17.35 -0.24
C TYR A 49 -6.81 -17.06 0.42
N ASP A 50 -7.08 -15.79 0.74
CA ASP A 50 -8.36 -15.28 1.26
C ASP A 50 -9.24 -14.74 0.11
N SER A 51 -9.53 -15.58 -0.88
CA SER A 51 -10.21 -15.21 -2.14
C SER A 51 -11.58 -14.54 -1.96
N SER A 52 -12.26 -14.76 -0.83
CA SER A 52 -13.52 -14.09 -0.51
C SER A 52 -13.39 -12.58 -0.25
N ILE A 53 -12.17 -12.12 0.07
CA ILE A 53 -11.85 -10.70 0.28
C ILE A 53 -11.06 -10.17 -0.92
N PHE A 54 -10.00 -10.88 -1.32
CA PHE A 54 -9.07 -10.46 -2.36
C PHE A 54 -9.22 -11.38 -3.58
N SER A 55 -10.25 -11.08 -4.37
CA SER A 55 -10.55 -11.81 -5.60
C SER A 55 -9.79 -11.24 -6.80
N GLY A 56 -9.33 -12.14 -7.66
CA GLY A 56 -8.85 -11.86 -9.00
C GLY A 56 -9.99 -11.45 -9.93
N GLY A 57 -9.62 -11.02 -11.13
CA GLY A 57 -10.53 -10.45 -12.11
C GLY A 57 -10.44 -8.92 -12.20
N VAL A 58 -11.11 -8.38 -13.22
CA VAL A 58 -11.12 -6.94 -13.54
C VAL A 58 -12.28 -6.27 -12.83
N GLY A 59 -12.04 -5.08 -12.29
CA GLY A 59 -13.08 -4.26 -11.64
C GLY A 59 -13.28 -4.57 -10.16
N SER A 60 -12.40 -5.39 -9.56
CA SER A 60 -12.38 -5.58 -8.10
C SER A 60 -12.04 -4.26 -7.43
N THR A 61 -12.80 -3.90 -6.40
CA THR A 61 -12.57 -2.68 -5.61
C THR A 61 -12.12 -3.07 -4.21
N LEU A 62 -11.05 -2.46 -3.71
CA LEU A 62 -10.62 -2.56 -2.32
C LEU A 62 -10.87 -1.23 -1.60
N LYS A 63 -11.70 -1.27 -0.55
CA LYS A 63 -12.04 -0.11 0.28
C LYS A 63 -11.39 -0.21 1.66
N PHE A 64 -10.58 0.77 2.00
CA PHE A 64 -9.84 0.86 3.26
C PHE A 64 -10.58 1.80 4.23
N ASP A 65 -11.25 1.24 5.24
CA ASP A 65 -11.72 2.00 6.40
C ASP A 65 -10.56 2.09 7.40
N LYS A 66 -9.84 3.22 7.36
CA LYS A 66 -8.63 3.46 8.16
C LYS A 66 -8.92 3.60 9.65
N GLU A 67 -10.12 4.04 10.02
CA GLU A 67 -10.52 4.22 11.42
C GLU A 67 -10.89 2.89 12.05
N LYS A 68 -11.72 2.09 11.37
CA LYS A 68 -12.11 0.75 11.83
C LYS A 68 -11.05 -0.32 11.55
N ARG A 69 -10.05 0.03 10.74
CA ARG A 69 -8.97 -0.85 10.29
C ARG A 69 -9.52 -2.08 9.59
N THR A 70 -10.38 -1.86 8.60
CA THR A 70 -10.94 -2.93 7.76
C THR A 70 -10.75 -2.68 6.28
N ILE A 71 -10.57 -3.75 5.51
CA ILE A 71 -10.58 -3.75 4.05
C ILE A 71 -11.85 -4.45 3.61
N SER A 72 -12.62 -3.84 2.71
CA SER A 72 -13.82 -4.45 2.14
C SER A 72 -13.79 -4.46 0.62
N ASN A 73 -14.57 -5.37 0.02
CA ASN A 73 -14.68 -5.51 -1.43
C ASN A 73 -16.09 -5.17 -1.96
N ASN A 74 -16.24 -5.27 -3.28
CA ASN A 74 -17.50 -5.04 -4.00
C ASN A 74 -18.61 -6.05 -3.64
N ASP A 75 -18.26 -7.22 -3.08
CA ASP A 75 -19.22 -8.24 -2.63
C ASP A 75 -19.72 -7.99 -1.19
N GLY A 76 -19.32 -6.86 -0.58
CA GLY A 76 -19.70 -6.50 0.78
C GLY A 76 -18.99 -7.33 1.86
N LYS A 77 -17.97 -8.12 1.49
CA LYS A 77 -17.11 -8.81 2.45
C LYS A 77 -16.11 -7.82 3.03
N SER A 78 -15.70 -8.07 4.28
CA SER A 78 -14.79 -7.20 5.01
C SER A 78 -13.88 -8.02 5.91
N ILE A 79 -12.64 -7.57 6.07
CA ILE A 79 -11.64 -8.20 6.92
C ILE A 79 -10.86 -7.14 7.70
N ARG A 80 -10.39 -7.48 8.89
CA ARG A 80 -9.53 -6.61 9.69
C ARG A 80 -8.11 -6.58 9.11
N TYR A 81 -7.44 -5.43 9.23
CA TYR A 81 -6.03 -5.31 8.91
C TYR A 81 -5.29 -4.46 9.96
N SER A 82 -3.97 -4.63 10.02
CA SER A 82 -3.08 -3.70 10.73
C SER A 82 -1.90 -3.36 9.85
N VAL A 83 -1.43 -2.12 9.97
CA VAL A 83 -0.18 -1.66 9.35
C VAL A 83 0.95 -2.01 10.29
N LEU A 84 1.97 -2.69 9.77
CA LEU A 84 3.10 -3.13 10.57
C LEU A 84 4.21 -2.07 10.56
N SER A 85 4.73 -1.79 11.74
CA SER A 85 6.00 -1.08 11.90
C SER A 85 7.16 -1.94 11.40
N GLU A 86 8.31 -1.32 11.10
CA GLU A 86 9.51 -2.04 10.65
C GLU A 86 9.98 -3.11 11.66
N GLU A 87 9.82 -2.87 12.97
CA GLU A 87 10.13 -3.87 14.00
C GLU A 87 9.14 -5.04 13.99
N GLN A 88 7.84 -4.78 13.82
CA GLN A 88 6.84 -5.84 13.73
C GLN A 88 7.02 -6.70 12.47
N VAL A 89 7.46 -6.11 11.35
CA VAL A 89 7.80 -6.88 10.15
C VAL A 89 8.90 -7.91 10.42
N LYS A 90 9.84 -7.65 11.35
CA LYS A 90 10.88 -8.64 11.71
C LYS A 90 10.31 -9.84 12.48
N ALA A 91 9.16 -9.68 13.12
CA ALA A 91 8.52 -10.71 13.94
C ALA A 91 7.58 -11.65 13.14
N ILE A 92 7.19 -11.28 11.91
CA ILE A 92 6.32 -12.15 11.09
C ILE A 92 7.07 -13.42 10.64
N PRO A 93 6.36 -14.52 10.29
CA PRO A 93 6.99 -15.78 9.92
C PRO A 93 7.98 -15.64 8.75
N ALA A 94 9.07 -16.42 8.80
CA ALA A 94 10.22 -16.24 7.90
C ALA A 94 9.89 -16.43 6.41
N SER A 95 8.90 -17.26 6.07
CA SER A 95 8.42 -17.46 4.70
C SER A 95 7.93 -16.15 4.07
N PHE A 96 7.13 -15.37 4.80
CA PHE A 96 6.63 -14.06 4.33
C PHE A 96 7.75 -13.03 4.24
N ARG A 97 8.67 -13.00 5.23
CA ARG A 97 9.83 -12.09 5.19
C ARG A 97 10.74 -12.37 4.00
N GLY A 98 10.95 -13.65 3.66
CA GLY A 98 11.71 -14.05 2.47
C GLY A 98 11.12 -13.48 1.17
N THR A 99 9.80 -13.42 1.06
CA THR A 99 9.11 -12.78 -0.07
C THR A 99 9.33 -11.27 -0.11
N ILE A 100 9.34 -10.57 1.04
CA ILE A 100 9.63 -9.13 1.08
C ILE A 100 11.06 -8.86 0.55
N VAL A 101 12.03 -9.68 0.97
CA VAL A 101 13.42 -9.58 0.50
C VAL A 101 13.51 -9.80 -1.01
N SER A 102 12.78 -10.78 -1.57
CA SER A 102 12.78 -11.01 -3.03
C SER A 102 12.15 -9.87 -3.83
N LEU A 103 11.32 -9.03 -3.19
CA LEU A 103 10.69 -7.85 -3.78
C LEU A 103 11.53 -6.57 -3.61
N GLU A 104 12.68 -6.60 -2.93
CA GLU A 104 13.45 -5.39 -2.56
C GLU A 104 13.69 -4.44 -3.75
N SER A 105 14.12 -4.96 -4.90
CA SER A 105 14.37 -4.17 -6.11
C SER A 105 13.12 -3.46 -6.63
N GLN A 106 11.94 -4.04 -6.42
CA GLN A 106 10.65 -3.49 -6.83
C GLN A 106 10.11 -2.47 -5.80
N LEU A 107 10.51 -2.59 -4.53
CA LEU A 107 10.06 -1.73 -3.43
C LEU A 107 10.95 -0.51 -3.22
N LYS A 108 12.25 -0.63 -3.56
CA LYS A 108 13.24 0.44 -3.34
C LYS A 108 12.80 1.75 -3.99
N GLY A 109 12.80 2.82 -3.19
CA GLY A 109 12.44 4.17 -3.63
C GLY A 109 10.93 4.41 -3.81
N LYS A 110 10.07 3.46 -3.42
CA LYS A 110 8.61 3.61 -3.45
C LYS A 110 8.06 3.72 -2.02
N ASP A 111 7.01 4.52 -1.86
CA ASP A 111 6.22 4.53 -0.62
C ASP A 111 5.53 3.16 -0.49
N ASN A 112 5.87 2.38 0.54
CA ASN A 112 5.31 1.04 0.73
C ASN A 112 5.30 0.66 2.21
N PHE A 113 4.40 -0.25 2.59
CA PHE A 113 4.30 -0.82 3.94
C PHE A 113 3.66 -2.20 3.91
N THR A 114 3.96 -3.00 4.93
CA THR A 114 3.37 -4.32 5.11
C THR A 114 2.09 -4.22 5.95
N ILE A 115 1.07 -5.00 5.59
CA ILE A 115 -0.13 -5.20 6.40
C ILE A 115 -0.25 -6.66 6.84
N ALA A 116 -0.71 -6.85 8.07
CA ALA A 116 -1.26 -8.11 8.55
C ALA A 116 -2.78 -8.08 8.34
N VAL A 117 -3.38 -9.20 7.94
CA VAL A 117 -4.80 -9.31 7.65
C VAL A 117 -5.39 -10.54 8.35
N GLY A 118 -6.64 -10.42 8.82
CA GLY A 118 -7.38 -11.48 9.51
C GLY A 118 -7.80 -11.10 10.93
N ASP A 119 -8.43 -12.03 11.63
CA ASP A 119 -8.98 -11.78 12.98
C ASP A 119 -7.90 -11.38 14.00
N ASN A 120 -6.69 -11.93 13.86
CA ASN A 120 -5.52 -11.63 14.69
C ASN A 120 -4.61 -10.55 14.09
N ALA A 121 -5.12 -9.66 13.22
CA ALA A 121 -4.28 -8.65 12.57
C ALA A 121 -3.56 -7.71 13.56
N ASP A 122 -4.02 -7.58 14.81
CA ASP A 122 -3.39 -6.81 15.88
C ASP A 122 -2.18 -7.52 16.53
N LYS A 123 -2.02 -8.82 16.27
CA LYS A 123 -0.87 -9.64 16.68
C LYS A 123 -0.10 -10.10 15.44
N PRO A 124 0.90 -9.32 14.99
CA PRO A 124 1.57 -9.55 13.72
C PRO A 124 2.22 -10.92 13.58
N GLU A 125 2.53 -11.63 14.65
CA GLU A 125 3.11 -12.98 14.65
C GLU A 125 2.08 -14.10 14.52
N GLU A 126 0.79 -13.81 14.77
CA GLU A 126 -0.34 -14.77 14.73
C GLU A 126 -1.30 -14.52 13.54
N ALA A 127 -1.07 -13.48 12.73
CA ALA A 127 -1.94 -13.14 11.61
C ALA A 127 -1.90 -14.21 10.50
N GLY A 128 -3.07 -14.50 9.91
CA GLY A 128 -3.22 -15.57 8.92
C GLY A 128 -2.62 -15.24 7.54
N ALA A 129 -2.56 -13.96 7.19
CA ALA A 129 -2.03 -13.51 5.91
C ALA A 129 -1.35 -12.14 6.02
N TYR A 130 -0.38 -11.92 5.13
CA TYR A 130 0.36 -10.67 5.04
C TYR A 130 0.45 -10.22 3.58
N TYR A 131 0.39 -8.91 3.40
CA TYR A 131 0.46 -8.29 2.09
C TYR A 131 1.41 -7.10 2.12
N GLN A 132 2.13 -6.89 1.03
CA GLN A 132 2.89 -5.68 0.80
C GLN A 132 2.03 -4.69 0.00
N VAL A 133 1.79 -3.52 0.58
CA VAL A 133 1.10 -2.42 -0.08
C VAL A 133 2.14 -1.45 -0.63
N VAL A 134 2.07 -1.17 -1.93
CA VAL A 134 2.94 -0.22 -2.62
C VAL A 134 2.10 0.91 -3.17
N LEU A 135 2.46 2.14 -2.81
CA LEU A 135 1.78 3.36 -3.24
C LEU A 135 2.67 4.10 -4.24
N THR A 136 2.07 4.48 -5.36
CA THR A 136 2.74 5.29 -6.38
C THR A 136 1.88 6.48 -6.76
N GLU A 137 2.49 7.47 -7.44
CA GLU A 137 1.79 8.69 -7.86
C GLU A 137 1.09 9.42 -6.69
N GLY A 138 1.76 9.51 -5.53
CA GLY A 138 1.20 10.13 -4.34
C GLY A 138 0.00 9.40 -3.75
N GLY A 139 -0.07 8.07 -3.94
CA GLY A 139 -1.15 7.22 -3.49
C GLY A 139 -2.31 7.10 -4.46
N LYS A 140 -2.26 7.74 -5.64
CA LYS A 140 -3.30 7.58 -6.68
C LYS A 140 -3.33 6.18 -7.28
N LYS A 141 -2.20 5.46 -7.23
CA LYS A 141 -2.09 4.07 -7.65
C LYS A 141 -1.62 3.21 -6.48
N ILE A 142 -2.20 2.01 -6.39
CA ILE A 142 -1.84 0.99 -5.41
C ILE A 142 -1.43 -0.29 -6.13
N ARG A 143 -0.45 -1.00 -5.54
CA ARG A 143 -0.23 -2.42 -5.80
C ARG A 143 -0.29 -3.17 -4.47
N VAL A 144 -1.09 -4.23 -4.38
CA VAL A 144 -1.22 -5.07 -3.17
C VAL A 144 -0.75 -6.47 -3.53
N ILE A 145 0.36 -6.88 -2.92
CA ILE A 145 1.06 -8.13 -3.26
C ILE A 145 0.94 -9.06 -2.06
N GLU A 146 0.32 -10.23 -2.24
CA GLU A 146 0.32 -11.28 -1.22
C GLU A 146 1.74 -11.73 -0.94
N LEU A 147 2.08 -11.99 0.33
CA LEU A 147 3.42 -12.43 0.71
C LEU A 147 3.52 -13.95 0.87
N LEU A 148 2.39 -14.65 0.97
CA LEU A 148 2.36 -16.12 0.91
C LEU A 148 2.79 -16.58 -0.49
N ARG A 149 3.67 -17.58 -0.54
CA ARG A 149 4.20 -18.18 -1.76
C ARG A 149 4.15 -19.70 -1.64
N GLY A 150 4.04 -20.38 -2.77
CA GLY A 150 4.14 -21.84 -2.89
C GLY A 150 2.86 -22.60 -2.57
N TYR A 151 1.72 -21.91 -2.42
CA TYR A 151 0.42 -22.53 -2.12
C TYR A 151 -0.46 -22.74 -3.37
N LYS A 152 -0.06 -22.17 -4.52
CA LYS A 152 -0.72 -22.32 -5.82
C LYS A 152 0.23 -22.95 -6.85
N GLU A 153 -0.36 -23.52 -7.90
CA GLU A 153 0.37 -23.97 -9.08
C GLU A 153 1.22 -22.84 -9.67
N ASP A 154 2.39 -23.22 -10.20
CA ASP A 154 3.40 -22.29 -10.73
C ASP A 154 3.82 -21.15 -9.79
N ASN A 155 3.54 -21.30 -8.49
CA ASN A 155 3.74 -20.28 -7.48
C ASN A 155 3.01 -18.97 -7.82
N ALA A 156 1.80 -19.07 -8.41
CA ALA A 156 0.93 -17.94 -8.68
C ALA A 156 0.43 -17.30 -7.36
N PHE A 157 0.10 -16.01 -7.38
CA PHE A 157 -0.29 -15.26 -6.18
C PHE A 157 -1.06 -13.99 -6.51
N TYR A 158 -1.79 -13.46 -5.53
CA TYR A 158 -2.51 -12.21 -5.67
C TYR A 158 -1.56 -11.01 -5.84
N ASP A 159 -1.72 -10.29 -6.94
CA ASP A 159 -0.94 -9.11 -7.31
C ASP A 159 -1.86 -8.05 -7.92
N PHE A 160 -2.58 -7.37 -7.05
CA PHE A 160 -3.58 -6.40 -7.44
C PHE A 160 -2.96 -5.07 -7.80
N ASN A 161 -3.38 -4.50 -8.93
CA ASN A 161 -3.04 -3.15 -9.35
C ASN A 161 -4.32 -2.34 -9.47
N GLY A 162 -4.39 -1.22 -8.75
CA GLY A 162 -5.60 -0.39 -8.69
C GLY A 162 -5.31 1.09 -8.79
N THR A 163 -6.33 1.83 -9.23
CA THR A 163 -6.34 3.31 -9.25
C THR A 163 -7.38 3.80 -8.26
N ALA A 164 -7.06 4.86 -7.55
CA ALA A 164 -7.99 5.47 -6.60
C ALA A 164 -9.23 6.01 -7.34
N ASP A 165 -10.40 5.79 -6.75
CA ASP A 165 -11.69 6.30 -7.27
C ASP A 165 -11.81 7.83 -7.09
#